data_AF-A0A961G7V6-F1
#
_entry.id   AF-A0A961G7V6-F1
#
_cell.length_a   1.000
_cell.length_b   1.000
_cell.length_c   1.000
_cell.angle_alpha   90.00
_cell.angle_beta   90.00
_cell.angle_gamma   90.00
#
_symmetry.space_group_name_H-M   'P 1'
#
loop_
_entity.id
_entity.type
_entity.pdbx_description
1 polymer ?
#
loop_
_entity_poly.entity_id
_entity_poly.type
_entity_poly.pdbx_seq_one_letter_code
_entity_poly.pdbx_strand_id
1 'polypeptide(L)' 'RLTIVPLKLYFREGRAKLELGLARGRKTIDKRQAIAQRTADREAAREIARARRQPAD' A
#
# COMPACT_ATOMS: atom_id res chain seq x y z
N ARG A 1 7.67 -4.86 20.06
CA ARG A 1 6.34 -4.41 20.52
C ARG A 1 5.30 -4.72 19.44
N LEU A 2 4.19 -5.35 19.81
CA LEU A 2 3.02 -5.53 18.96
C LEU A 2 2.02 -4.41 19.27
N THR A 3 1.27 -3.97 18.27
CA THR A 3 0.30 -2.88 18.38
C THR A 3 -1.00 -3.31 17.71
N ILE A 4 -2.14 -2.96 18.32
CA ILE A 4 -3.46 -3.14 17.72
C ILE A 4 -3.70 -1.98 16.75
N VAL A 5 -4.12 -2.28 15.54
CA VAL A 5 -4.42 -1.29 14.50
C VAL A 5 -5.82 -1.53 13.93
N PRO A 6 -6.60 -0.47 13.65
CA PRO A 6 -7.85 -0.62 12.91
C PRO A 6 -7.57 -0.93 11.45
N LEU A 7 -8.29 -1.90 10.90
CA LEU A 7 -8.23 -2.28 9.49
C LEU A 7 -9.38 -1.65 8.71
N LYS A 8 -10.62 -1.80 9.19
CA LYS A 8 -11.82 -1.30 8.53
C LYS A 8 -12.89 -0.91 9.54
N LEU A 9 -13.62 0.15 9.25
CA LEU A 9 -14.89 0.49 9.89
C LEU A 9 -16.02 0.11 8.95
N TYR A 10 -17.00 -0.66 9.43
CA TYR A 10 -18.15 -1.06 8.62
C TYR A 10 -19.42 -1.05 9.45
N PHE A 11 -20.55 -0.77 8.82
CA PHE A 11 -21.86 -0.81 9.46
C PHE A 11 -22.52 -2.16 9.20
N ARG A 12 -23.06 -2.78 10.25
CA ARG A 12 -23.87 -3.99 10.14
C ARG A 12 -25.00 -3.92 11.15
N GLU A 13 -26.23 -4.10 10.66
CA GLU A 13 -27.45 -4.10 11.48
C GLU A 13 -27.57 -2.80 12.32
N GLY A 14 -27.33 -1.64 11.70
CA GLY A 14 -27.38 -0.33 12.36
C GLY A 14 -26.24 -0.05 13.35
N ARG A 15 -25.28 -0.96 13.51
CA ARG A 15 -24.14 -0.79 14.42
C ARG A 15 -22.84 -0.59 13.65
N ALA A 16 -22.01 0.34 14.12
CA ALA A 16 -20.64 0.48 13.64
C ALA A 16 -19.76 -0.62 14.23
N LYS A 17 -19.06 -1.36 13.36
CA LYS A 17 -18.13 -2.43 13.70
C LYS A 17 -16.74 -2.07 13.20
N LEU A 18 -15.73 -2.34 14.03
CA LEU A 18 -14.33 -2.18 13.70
C LEU A 18 -13.69 -3.55 13.52
N GLU A 19 -13.03 -3.74 12.38
CA GLU A 19 -12.10 -4.83 12.17
C GLU A 19 -10.73 -4.40 12.71
N LEU A 20 -10.17 -5.17 13.63
CA LEU A 20 -8.88 -4.91 14.27
C LEU A 20 -7.85 -5.95 13.83
N GLY A 21 -6.61 -5.52 13.66
CA GLY A 21 -5.46 -6.38 13.35
C GLY A 21 -4.33 -6.18 14.35
N LEU A 22 -3.51 -7.22 14.53
CA LEU A 22 -2.25 -7.13 15.27
C LEU A 22 -1.11 -6.86 14.29
N ALA A 23 -0.34 -5.80 14.54
CA ALA A 23 0.76 -5.40 13.70
C ALA A 23 2.05 -5.18 14.49
N ARG A 24 3.18 -5.32 13.81
CA ARG A 24 4.51 -4.90 14.30
C ARG A 24 5.02 -3.78 13.40
N GLY A 25 5.49 -2.69 14.00
CA GLY A 25 6.15 -1.62 13.25
C GLY A 25 7.36 -2.15 12.49
N ARG A 26 7.49 -1.80 11.21
CA ARG A 26 8.66 -2.18 10.40
C ARG A 26 9.92 -1.46 10.88
N LYS A 27 11.09 -2.12 10.80
CA LYS A 27 12.37 -1.50 11.14
C LYS A 27 12.71 -0.41 10.12
N THR A 28 13.47 0.60 10.53
CA THR A 28 13.81 1.75 9.68
C THR A 28 14.55 1.35 8.40
N ILE A 29 15.34 0.28 8.46
CA ILE A 29 16.03 -0.33 7.30
C ILE A 29 15.00 -0.82 6.28
N ASP A 30 14.00 -1.59 6.72
CA ASP A 30 12.93 -2.12 5.87
C ASP A 30 12.10 -1.01 5.21
N LYS A 31 11.98 0.16 5.87
CA LYS A 31 11.27 1.32 5.30
C LYS A 31 12.00 1.88 4.07
N ARG A 32 13.34 1.97 4.11
CA ARG A 32 14.13 2.48 2.97
C ARG A 32 13.99 1.57 1.76
N GLN A 33 14.10 0.25 1.96
CA GLN A 33 13.92 -0.72 0.89
C GLN A 33 12.49 -0.70 0.33
N ALA A 34 11.47 -0.64 1.20
CA ALA A 34 10.08 -0.56 0.76
C ALA A 34 9.77 0.74 -0.02
N ILE A 35 10.36 1.86 0.37
CA ILE A 35 10.23 3.13 -0.37
C ILE A 35 10.90 3.03 -1.73
N ALA A 36 12.13 2.50 -1.79
CA ALA A 36 12.84 2.30 -3.05
C ALA A 36 12.06 1.39 -4.01
N GLN A 37 11.56 0.25 -3.53
CA GLN A 37 10.75 -0.65 -4.33
C GLN A 37 9.49 0.03 -4.86
N ARG A 38 8.76 0.74 -4.00
CA ARG A 38 7.51 1.43 -4.40
C ARG A 38 7.75 2.54 -5.43
N THR A 39 8.90 3.21 -5.36
CA THR A 39 9.30 4.20 -6.36
C THR A 39 9.64 3.52 -7.68
N ALA A 40 10.46 2.46 -7.66
CA ALA A 40 10.82 1.69 -8.85
C ALA A 40 9.58 1.11 -9.55
N ASP A 41 8.64 0.52 -8.80
CA ASP A 41 7.39 -0.02 -9.35
C ASP A 41 6.56 1.07 -10.03
N ARG A 42 6.53 2.28 -9.44
CA ARG A 42 5.79 3.43 -10.00
C ARG A 42 6.46 3.98 -11.25
N GLU A 43 7.78 4.05 -11.30
CA GLU A 43 8.53 4.46 -12.47
C GLU A 43 8.37 3.46 -13.62
N ALA A 44 8.52 2.17 -13.34
CA ALA A 44 8.28 1.11 -14.33
C ALA A 44 6.85 1.18 -14.90
N ALA A 45 5.84 1.35 -14.04
CA ALA A 45 4.45 1.50 -14.48
C ALA A 45 4.24 2.76 -15.35
N ARG A 46 4.93 3.87 -15.05
CA ARG A 46 4.87 5.09 -15.86
C ARG A 46 5.52 4.89 -17.23
N GLU A 47 6.68 4.26 -17.30
CA GLU A 47 7.37 3.99 -18.57
C GLU A 47 6.58 3.03 -19.45
N ILE A 48 6.00 1.97 -18.87
CA ILE A 48 5.09 1.06 -19.60
C ILE A 48 3.87 1.83 -20.13
N ALA A 49 3.30 2.73 -19.35
CA ALA A 49 2.15 3.55 -19.78
C ALA A 49 2.54 4.56 -20.88
N ARG A 50 3.75 5.12 -20.85
CA ARG A 50 4.28 5.99 -21.91
C ARG A 50 4.51 5.23 -23.20
N ALA A 51 5.17 4.07 -23.13
CA ALA A 51 5.40 3.20 -24.28
C ALA A 51 4.09 2.75 -24.94
N ARG A 52 3.05 2.45 -24.14
CA ARG A 52 1.72 2.11 -24.67
C ARG A 52 1.00 3.28 -25.37
N ARG A 53 1.35 4.54 -25.06
CA ARG A 53 0.76 5.73 -25.71
C ARG A 53 1.43 6.12 -27.01
N GLN A 54 2.56 5.51 -27.34
CA GLN A 54 3.28 5.77 -28.58
C GLN A 54 3.18 4.51 -29.46
N PRO A 55 2.00 4.22 -30.05
CA PRO A 55 1.99 3.43 -31.27
C PRO A 55 2.76 4.25 -32.31
N ALA A 56 3.74 3.63 -32.93
CA ALA A 56 4.53 4.22 -34.00
C ALA A 56 3.61 4.78 -35.09
N ASP A 57 3.82 6.04 -35.45
CA ASP A 57 3.66 6.48 -36.84
C ASP A 57 4.79 5.88 -37.68
#